data_AF-X1R024-F1
#
_entry.id   AF-X1R024-F1
#
_cell.length_a   1.000
_cell.length_b   1.000
_cell.length_c   1.000
_cell.angle_alpha   90.00
_cell.angle_beta   90.00
_cell.angle_gamma   90.00
#
_symmetry.space_group_name_H-M   'P 1'
#
loop_
_entity.id
_entity.type
_entity.pdbx_description
1 polymer ?
#
loop_
_entity_poly.entity_id
_entity_poly.type
_entity_poly.pdbx_seq_one_letter_code
_entity_poly.pdbx_strand_id
1 'polypeptide(L)'
;PVFKNAVKDVPAAYYGHYYMVNGQKSKENQQMAWKFVAYMLSHPEEYLTKVNIVQPTVELMNSESYKSMPYSDVFTNDMAKGHIVYYGENSAKIQSHIREAVESVMLADVSPEDALKTLKRKVQEVLDEG
;
A
#
# COMPACT_ATOMS: atom_id res chain seq x y z
N PRO A 1 7.33 8.24 -10.80
CA PRO A 1 8.49 8.56 -11.69
C PRO A 1 8.65 7.48 -12.77
N VAL A 2 8.96 7.85 -14.00
CA VAL A 2 9.05 6.90 -15.13
C VAL A 2 10.43 6.94 -15.78
N PHE A 3 10.90 5.79 -16.26
CA PHE A 3 12.14 5.74 -17.03
C PHE A 3 12.01 6.54 -18.33
N LYS A 4 13.12 7.17 -18.77
CA LYS A 4 13.14 8.00 -19.99
C LYS A 4 12.67 7.25 -21.25
N ASN A 5 12.90 5.94 -21.30
CA ASN A 5 12.53 5.04 -22.39
C ASN A 5 11.39 4.09 -22.01
N ALA A 6 10.55 4.45 -21.02
CA ALA A 6 9.43 3.63 -20.61
C ALA A 6 8.45 3.45 -21.77
N VAL A 7 8.16 2.19 -22.12
CA VAL A 7 7.17 1.83 -23.16
C VAL A 7 5.73 1.91 -22.62
N LYS A 8 5.57 1.88 -21.29
CA LYS A 8 4.28 1.97 -20.60
C LYS A 8 4.39 2.94 -19.43
N ASP A 9 3.38 3.79 -19.27
CA ASP A 9 3.19 4.59 -18.05
C ASP A 9 2.46 3.71 -17.02
N VAL A 10 3.21 3.14 -16.06
CA VAL A 10 2.67 2.26 -15.02
C VAL A 10 2.81 2.99 -13.68
N PRO A 11 1.70 3.43 -13.07
CA PRO A 11 1.74 4.08 -11.77
C PRO A 11 2.05 3.06 -10.68
N ALA A 12 2.63 3.53 -9.57
CA ALA A 12 2.79 2.70 -8.38
C ALA A 12 1.41 2.38 -7.77
N ALA A 13 1.25 1.14 -7.29
CA ALA A 13 0.14 0.84 -6.38
C ALA A 13 0.40 1.54 -5.03
N TYR A 14 -0.65 2.03 -4.40
CA TYR A 14 -0.54 2.67 -3.08
C TYR A 14 -1.15 1.80 -2.00
N TYR A 15 -0.61 1.92 -0.79
CA TYR A 15 -1.16 1.33 0.42
C TYR A 15 -1.34 2.42 1.47
N GLY A 16 -2.36 2.26 2.31
CA GLY A 16 -2.65 3.18 3.40
C GLY A 16 -2.49 2.48 4.74
N HIS A 17 -2.08 3.23 5.75
CA HIS A 17 -2.23 2.83 7.14
C HIS A 17 -3.59 3.32 7.63
N TYR A 18 -4.25 2.51 8.46
CA TYR A 18 -5.56 2.84 9.02
C TYR A 18 -5.65 2.40 10.47
N TYR A 19 -6.40 3.17 11.26
CA TYR A 19 -6.79 2.74 12.60
C TYR A 19 -7.96 1.76 12.50
N MET A 20 -7.97 0.74 13.35
CA MET A 20 -9.10 -0.15 13.54
C MET A 20 -9.48 -0.22 15.00
N VAL A 21 -10.77 -0.48 15.24
CA VAL A 21 -11.28 -0.77 16.58
C VAL A 21 -11.47 -2.28 16.71
N ASN A 22 -10.93 -2.86 17.79
CA ASN A 22 -11.06 -4.28 18.07
C ASN A 22 -12.54 -4.63 18.40
N GLY A 23 -13.19 -5.37 17.50
CA GLY A 23 -14.59 -5.79 17.64
C GLY A 23 -14.87 -6.75 18.79
N GLN A 24 -13.85 -7.33 19.43
CA GLN A 24 -13.99 -8.23 20.59
C GLN A 24 -14.11 -7.49 21.93
N LYS A 25 -13.96 -6.15 21.95
CA LYS A 25 -14.11 -5.34 23.17
C LYS A 25 -15.58 -5.02 23.44
N SER A 26 -15.90 -4.57 24.66
CA SER A 26 -17.26 -4.11 25.01
C SER A 26 -17.71 -2.96 24.09
N LYS A 27 -19.02 -2.83 23.88
CA LYS A 27 -19.59 -1.76 23.02
C LYS A 27 -19.15 -0.36 23.45
N GLU A 28 -19.10 -0.12 24.76
CA GLU A 28 -18.65 1.16 25.33
C GLU A 28 -17.20 1.46 24.97
N ASN A 29 -16.30 0.48 25.09
CA ASN A 29 -14.90 0.64 24.68
C ASN A 29 -14.79 0.90 23.19
N GLN A 30 -15.56 0.19 22.36
CA GLN A 30 -15.56 0.40 20.92
C GLN A 30 -16.01 1.83 20.56
N GLN A 31 -17.06 2.34 21.20
CA GLN A 31 -17.55 3.70 20.99
C GLN A 31 -16.51 4.76 21.38
N MET A 32 -15.85 4.59 22.53
CA MET A 32 -14.80 5.52 22.96
C MET A 32 -13.56 5.44 22.07
N ALA A 33 -13.18 4.24 21.63
CA ALA A 33 -12.09 4.07 20.67
C ALA A 33 -12.38 4.76 19.33
N TRP A 34 -13.61 4.66 18.82
CA TRP A 34 -14.00 5.37 17.59
C TRP A 34 -13.96 6.90 17.75
N LYS A 35 -14.42 7.43 18.89
CA LYS A 35 -14.30 8.87 19.19
C LYS A 35 -12.84 9.31 19.24
N PHE A 36 -11.97 8.50 19.85
CA PHE A 36 -10.54 8.78 19.91
C PHE A 36 -9.90 8.76 18.52
N VAL A 37 -10.21 7.75 17.69
CA VAL A 37 -9.74 7.69 16.30
C VAL A 37 -10.21 8.91 15.50
N ALA A 38 -11.47 9.32 15.64
CA ALA A 38 -11.99 10.51 14.98
C ALA A 38 -11.23 11.78 15.40
N TYR A 39 -10.91 11.94 16.68
CA TYR A 39 -10.07 13.03 17.16
C TYR A 39 -8.66 12.97 16.55
N MET A 40 -7.99 11.82 16.57
CA MET A 40 -6.64 11.70 15.97
C MET A 40 -6.66 12.07 14.47
N LEU A 41 -7.68 11.61 13.73
CA LEU A 41 -7.81 11.88 12.29
C LEU A 41 -8.35 13.28 11.95
N SER A 42 -8.76 14.08 12.93
CA SER A 42 -9.16 15.48 12.70
C SER A 42 -7.99 16.47 12.67
N HIS A 43 -6.74 15.99 12.75
CA HIS A 43 -5.53 16.82 12.79
C HIS A 43 -4.58 16.59 11.60
N PRO A 44 -5.06 16.61 10.33
CA PRO A 44 -4.27 16.22 9.17
C PRO A 44 -3.00 17.06 8.98
N GLU A 45 -3.06 18.37 9.25
CA GLU A 45 -1.93 19.30 9.16
C GLU A 45 -0.82 18.97 10.18
N GLU A 46 -1.17 18.50 11.38
CA GLU A 46 -0.18 18.12 12.40
C GLU A 46 0.57 16.85 11.96
N TYR A 47 -0.14 15.85 11.46
CA TYR A 47 0.47 14.65 10.90
C TYR A 47 1.42 14.98 9.73
N LEU A 48 1.01 15.90 8.87
CA LEU A 48 1.82 16.32 7.74
C LEU A 48 3.09 17.04 8.20
N THR A 49 2.95 18.06 9.05
CA THR A 49 4.05 18.97 9.38
C THR A 49 5.02 18.43 10.43
N LYS A 50 4.57 17.51 11.30
CA LYS A 50 5.42 16.93 12.36
C LYS A 50 6.12 15.66 11.94
N VAL A 51 5.46 14.82 11.14
CA VAL A 51 5.95 13.47 10.81
C VAL A 51 5.83 13.12 9.33
N ASN A 52 5.52 14.09 8.46
CA ASN A 52 5.40 13.90 7.01
C ASN A 52 4.41 12.79 6.60
N ILE A 53 3.35 12.58 7.40
CA ILE A 53 2.28 11.64 7.06
C ILE A 53 1.19 12.41 6.34
N VAL A 54 0.97 12.06 5.07
CA VAL A 54 -0.13 12.59 4.26
C VAL A 54 -1.41 11.82 4.60
N GLN A 55 -2.38 12.49 5.21
CA GLN A 55 -3.74 11.98 5.29
C GLN A 55 -4.47 12.29 3.98
N PRO A 56 -5.06 11.30 3.27
CA PRO A 56 -5.61 11.49 1.93
C PRO A 56 -6.99 12.16 1.95
N THR A 57 -7.12 13.30 2.64
CA THR A 57 -8.35 14.10 2.66
C THR A 57 -8.29 15.16 1.57
N VAL A 58 -9.44 15.45 0.95
CA VAL A 58 -9.56 16.49 -0.08
C VAL A 58 -9.11 17.85 0.46
N GLU A 59 -9.40 18.13 1.73
CA GLU A 59 -9.00 19.37 2.40
C GLU A 59 -7.47 19.48 2.50
N LEU A 60 -6.78 18.48 3.07
CA LEU A 60 -5.32 18.52 3.20
C LEU A 60 -4.64 18.58 1.84
N MET A 61 -5.07 17.76 0.88
CA MET A 61 -4.45 17.74 -0.46
C MET A 61 -4.65 19.06 -1.22
N ASN A 62 -5.64 19.87 -0.84
CA ASN A 62 -5.84 21.20 -1.41
C ASN A 62 -5.16 22.32 -0.61
N SER A 63 -4.64 22.03 0.59
CA SER A 63 -4.01 23.03 1.46
C SER A 63 -2.68 23.52 0.90
N GLU A 64 -2.28 24.71 1.33
CA GLU A 64 -0.98 25.29 0.97
C GLU A 64 0.16 24.46 1.57
N SER A 65 0.00 23.96 2.80
CA SER A 65 0.97 23.09 3.45
C SER A 65 1.33 21.89 2.58
N TYR A 66 0.34 21.16 2.07
CA TYR A 66 0.58 20.01 1.20
C TYR A 66 1.20 20.42 -0.14
N LYS A 67 0.64 21.43 -0.81
CA LYS A 67 1.14 21.88 -2.12
C LYS A 67 2.56 22.42 -2.07
N SER A 68 2.97 23.01 -0.95
CA SER A 68 4.33 23.51 -0.73
C SER A 68 5.35 22.42 -0.43
N MET A 69 4.93 21.18 -0.11
CA MET A 69 5.87 20.09 0.15
C MET A 69 6.68 19.72 -1.10
N PRO A 70 7.98 19.42 -0.95
CA PRO A 70 8.78 18.89 -2.04
C PRO A 70 8.12 17.64 -2.66
N TYR A 71 8.00 17.65 -3.99
CA TYR A 71 7.45 16.54 -4.79
C TYR A 71 5.97 16.23 -4.55
N SER A 72 5.20 17.12 -3.91
CA SER A 72 3.76 16.95 -3.68
C SER A 72 2.97 16.65 -4.97
N ASP A 73 3.37 17.27 -6.06
CA ASP A 73 2.85 17.07 -7.41
C ASP A 73 3.12 15.66 -7.94
N VAL A 74 4.32 15.12 -7.72
CA VAL A 74 4.68 13.74 -8.11
C VAL A 74 3.78 12.74 -7.36
N PHE A 75 3.64 12.89 -6.04
CA PHE A 75 2.81 11.99 -5.23
C PHE A 75 1.32 12.11 -5.60
N THR A 76 0.81 13.32 -5.81
CA THR A 76 -0.59 13.53 -6.23
C THR A 76 -0.85 12.88 -7.59
N ASN A 77 0.05 13.06 -8.54
CA ASN A 77 -0.09 12.52 -9.89
C ASN A 77 -0.01 10.98 -9.90
N ASP A 78 0.91 10.38 -9.15
CA ASP A 78 1.00 8.91 -9.04
C ASP A 78 -0.23 8.35 -8.30
N MET A 79 -0.71 8.98 -7.23
CA MET A 79 -1.92 8.57 -6.51
C MET A 79 -3.18 8.63 -7.39
N ALA A 80 -3.33 9.66 -8.22
CA ALA A 80 -4.48 9.81 -9.11
C ALA A 80 -4.56 8.72 -10.20
N LYS A 81 -3.43 8.11 -10.54
CA LYS A 81 -3.32 7.03 -11.54
C LYS A 81 -3.26 5.64 -10.90
N GLY A 82 -2.73 5.56 -9.68
CA GLY A 82 -2.50 4.32 -8.96
C GLY A 82 -3.79 3.64 -8.50
N HIS A 83 -3.68 2.37 -8.16
CA HIS A 83 -4.74 1.59 -7.52
C HIS A 83 -4.31 1.17 -6.12
N ILE A 84 -5.27 0.95 -5.23
CA ILE A 84 -4.98 0.44 -3.90
C ILE A 84 -4.50 -1.02 -4.00
N VAL A 85 -3.52 -1.38 -3.17
CA VAL A 85 -3.14 -2.79 -3.00
C VAL A 85 -4.29 -3.53 -2.33
N TYR A 86 -4.96 -4.41 -3.08
CA TYR A 86 -5.98 -5.30 -2.54
C TYR A 86 -5.33 -6.56 -1.93
N TYR A 87 -5.72 -6.88 -0.71
CA TYR A 87 -5.37 -8.14 -0.06
C TYR A 87 -6.58 -9.06 -0.10
N GLY A 88 -6.46 -10.17 -0.82
CA GLY A 88 -7.31 -11.34 -0.68
C GLY A 88 -6.79 -12.27 0.42
N GLU A 89 -7.60 -13.25 0.81
CA GLU A 89 -7.27 -14.23 1.86
C GLU A 89 -5.89 -14.87 1.65
N ASN A 90 -5.59 -15.24 0.40
CA ASN A 90 -4.34 -15.90 0.03
C ASN A 90 -3.20 -14.95 -0.36
N SER A 91 -3.40 -13.62 -0.30
CA SER A 91 -2.40 -12.65 -0.77
C SER A 91 -1.07 -12.77 -0.04
N ALA A 92 -1.06 -13.06 1.26
CA ALA A 92 0.18 -13.23 2.02
C ALA A 92 1.00 -14.44 1.53
N LYS A 93 0.34 -15.57 1.24
CA LYS A 93 0.97 -16.80 0.72
C LYS A 93 1.49 -16.60 -0.71
N ILE A 94 0.75 -15.86 -1.54
CA ILE A 94 1.20 -15.50 -2.89
C ILE A 94 2.44 -14.58 -2.82
N GLN A 95 2.45 -13.59 -1.92
CA GLN A 95 3.60 -12.70 -1.73
C GLN A 95 4.86 -13.44 -1.30
N SER A 96 4.76 -14.46 -0.43
CA SER A 96 5.93 -15.29 -0.08
C SER A 96 6.47 -16.06 -1.28
N HIS A 97 5.61 -16.58 -2.15
CA HIS A 97 6.07 -17.25 -3.38
C HIS A 97 6.74 -16.30 -4.37
N ILE A 98 6.25 -15.06 -4.50
CA ILE A 98 6.90 -14.02 -5.32
C ILE A 98 8.31 -13.74 -4.78
N ARG A 99 8.43 -13.58 -3.45
CA ARG A 99 9.72 -13.36 -2.79
C ARG A 99 10.69 -14.51 -3.07
N GLU A 100 10.25 -15.76 -2.88
CA GLU A 100 11.06 -16.95 -3.16
C GLU A 100 11.56 -16.99 -4.61
N ALA A 101 10.73 -16.61 -5.58
CA ALA A 101 11.10 -16.58 -6.99
C ALA A 101 12.14 -15.50 -7.31
N VAL A 102 12.05 -14.33 -6.67
CA VAL A 102 13.07 -13.27 -6.81
C VAL A 102 14.38 -13.72 -6.17
N GLU A 103 14.32 -14.28 -4.97
CA GLU A 103 15.49 -14.76 -4.24
C GLU A 103 16.18 -15.93 -4.98
N SER A 104 15.44 -16.81 -5.66
CA SER A 104 16.05 -17.91 -6.42
C SER A 104 16.86 -17.42 -7.63
N VAL A 105 16.38 -16.39 -8.33
CA VAL A 105 17.14 -15.75 -9.42
C VAL A 105 18.36 -15.03 -8.87
N MET A 106 18.19 -14.26 -7.79
CA MET A 106 19.26 -13.42 -7.26
C MET A 106 20.36 -14.19 -6.51
N LEU A 107 20.00 -15.24 -5.79
CA LEU A 107 20.88 -15.91 -4.83
C LEU A 107 21.27 -17.33 -5.23
N ALA A 108 20.46 -17.99 -6.07
CA ALA A 108 20.66 -19.38 -6.48
C ALA A 108 20.90 -19.55 -7.99
N ASP A 109 21.06 -18.44 -8.73
CA ASP A 109 21.35 -18.42 -10.17
C ASP A 109 20.33 -19.19 -11.03
N VAL A 110 19.07 -19.26 -10.56
CA VAL A 110 17.97 -19.85 -11.33
C VAL A 110 17.59 -18.90 -12.46
N SER A 111 17.32 -19.43 -13.66
CA SER A 111 16.86 -18.61 -14.78
C SER A 111 15.55 -17.88 -14.44
N PRO A 112 15.36 -16.62 -14.87
CA PRO A 112 14.08 -15.92 -14.69
C PRO A 112 12.88 -16.70 -15.24
N GLU A 113 13.06 -17.42 -16.35
CA GLU A 113 12.03 -18.24 -16.97
C GLU A 113 11.60 -19.41 -16.08
N ASP A 114 12.56 -20.13 -15.47
CA ASP A 114 12.28 -21.26 -14.59
C ASP A 114 11.69 -20.79 -13.25
N ALA A 115 12.22 -19.69 -12.69
CA ALA A 115 11.68 -19.09 -11.48
C ALA A 115 10.21 -18.66 -11.68
N LEU A 116 9.89 -18.06 -12.83
CA LEU A 116 8.53 -17.69 -13.20
C LEU A 116 7.62 -18.92 -13.37
N LYS A 117 8.12 -19.99 -13.97
CA LYS A 117 7.37 -21.25 -14.13
C LYS A 117 7.02 -21.86 -12.77
N THR A 118 7.99 -21.90 -11.84
CA THR A 118 7.75 -22.38 -10.48
C THR A 118 6.77 -21.49 -9.73
N LEU A 119 6.91 -20.15 -9.83
CA LEU A 119 5.99 -19.20 -9.23
C LEU A 119 4.55 -19.44 -9.70
N LYS A 120 4.34 -19.54 -11.02
CA LYS A 120 3.00 -19.78 -11.60
C LYS A 120 2.36 -21.04 -11.04
N ARG A 121 3.12 -22.14 -10.97
CA ARG A 121 2.63 -23.40 -10.39
C ARG A 121 2.21 -23.22 -8.92
N LYS A 122 3.09 -22.66 -8.08
CA LYS A 122 2.81 -22.46 -6.65
C LYS A 122 1.61 -21.53 -6.42
N VAL A 123 1.49 -20.45 -7.19
CA VAL A 123 0.34 -19.55 -7.11
C VAL A 123 -0.95 -20.26 -7.52
N GLN A 124 -0.93 -21.07 -8.58
CA GLN A 124 -2.12 -21.83 -8.98
C GLN A 124 -2.55 -22.82 -7.89
N GLU A 125 -1.61 -23.54 -7.26
CA GLU A 125 -1.90 -24.44 -6.14
C GLU A 125 -2.60 -23.70 -4.99
N VAL A 126 -2.16 -22.48 -4.67
CA VAL A 126 -2.81 -21.64 -3.64
C VAL A 126 -4.22 -21.20 -4.03
N LEU A 127 -4.46 -20.94 -5.32
CA LEU A 127 -5.78 -20.54 -5.81
C LEU A 127 -6.74 -21.72 -5.91
N ASP A 128 -6.24 -22.94 -6.15
CA ASP A 128 -7.05 -24.15 -6.25
C ASP A 128 -7.44 -24.70 -4.86
N GLU A 129 -6.63 -24.42 -3.82
CA GLU A 129 -6.85 -24.86 -2.43
C GLU A 129 -7.76 -23.94 -1.59
N GLY A 130 -7.97 -22.68 -2.02
CA GLY A 130 -8.76 -21.67 -1.31
C GLY A 130 -10.17 -21.51 -1.87
#